data_AF-A0A2H1X3J4-F1
#
_entry.id   AF-A0A2H1X3J4-F1
#
_cell.length_a   1.000
_cell.length_b   1.000
_cell.length_c   1.000
_cell.angle_alpha   90.00
_cell.angle_beta   90.00
_cell.angle_gamma   90.00
#
_symmetry.space_group_name_H-M   'P 1'
#
loop_
_entity.id
_entity.type
_entity.pdbx_description
1 polymer ?
#
loop_
_entity_poly.entity_id
_entity_poly.type
_entity_poly.pdbx_seq_one_letter_code
_entity_poly.pdbx_strand_id
1 'polypeptide(L)'
;ADAKVTFSQALKRKIRGSIISGFLNKKSGLTLQQNWELLLPITIWDVEKFATEEGKTCFHSDNCVTDDLMKLIKNAVDAGDRNVLKNDLMMVNVLRVNGMQMTELDETLTEYKKLTTLNLCGNWLSELDTNCIPQTLKALELHNNCISDISGFVESLPFDLLYLGLSRNMLTAENIDALGHLPYNITVLDLADNDIYDLTPVLDAVSRLPNLCSLQLSGNPCALCSGYARSCFLKLNRLKWLDSRKILDSDRPLEFTEVHPDDLRSTYFFFTVFRIVSCPQPPKPEKGASMSFHVELELPLLDVVRRKFL
;
A
#
# COMPACT_ATOMS: atom_id res chain seq x y z
N ALA A 1 -23.68 6.73 -7.21
CA ALA A 1 -23.41 5.31 -7.49
C ALA A 1 -22.07 5.28 -8.18
N ASP A 2 -21.00 5.07 -7.42
CA ASP A 2 -19.68 4.99 -8.01
C ASP A 2 -19.64 3.80 -8.96
N ALA A 3 -19.26 4.05 -10.20
CA ALA A 3 -19.24 3.03 -11.24
C ALA A 3 -18.22 1.96 -10.84
N LYS A 4 -18.66 0.70 -10.75
CA LYS A 4 -17.75 -0.44 -10.58
C LYS A 4 -16.74 -0.45 -11.74
N VAL A 5 -15.46 -0.47 -11.41
CA VAL A 5 -14.36 -0.59 -12.37
C VAL A 5 -13.62 -1.89 -12.09
N THR A 6 -13.77 -2.83 -13.02
CA THR A 6 -13.11 -4.14 -12.91
C THR A 6 -11.63 -4.06 -13.28
N PHE A 7 -10.86 -5.08 -12.89
CA PHE A 7 -9.45 -5.21 -13.25
C PHE A 7 -9.20 -5.05 -14.76
N SER A 8 -9.97 -5.74 -15.61
CA SER A 8 -9.79 -5.65 -17.07
C SER A 8 -10.07 -4.25 -17.62
N GLN A 9 -10.99 -3.49 -17.01
CA GLN A 9 -11.27 -2.11 -17.40
C GLN A 9 -10.15 -1.17 -16.96
N ALA A 10 -9.68 -1.31 -15.73
CA ALA A 10 -8.56 -0.54 -15.20
C ALA A 10 -7.26 -0.79 -15.99
N LEU A 11 -6.98 -2.05 -16.34
CA LEU A 11 -5.85 -2.40 -17.19
C LEU A 11 -5.96 -1.76 -18.59
N LYS A 12 -7.15 -1.78 -19.21
CA LYS A 12 -7.39 -1.10 -20.49
C LYS A 12 -7.14 0.41 -20.39
N ARG A 13 -7.55 1.05 -19.28
CA ARG A 13 -7.27 2.48 -19.02
C ARG A 13 -5.77 2.73 -18.92
N LYS A 14 -5.04 1.90 -18.17
CA LYS A 14 -3.59 2.00 -18.03
C LYS A 14 -2.88 1.86 -19.38
N ILE A 15 -3.23 0.84 -20.15
CA ILE A 15 -2.68 0.61 -21.50
C ILE A 15 -2.97 1.80 -22.42
N ARG A 16 -4.17 2.40 -22.32
CA ARG A 16 -4.55 3.56 -23.14
C ARG A 16 -3.71 4.81 -22.85
N GLY A 17 -3.31 5.02 -21.59
CA GLY A 17 -2.39 6.10 -21.20
C GLY A 17 -0.93 5.83 -21.56
N SER A 18 -0.57 4.55 -21.75
CA SER A 18 0.77 4.13 -22.09
C SER A 18 1.08 4.24 -23.60
N ILE A 19 2.37 4.36 -23.93
CA ILE A 19 2.91 4.26 -25.30
C ILE A 19 2.51 2.95 -26.00
N ILE A 20 2.25 1.88 -25.25
CA ILE A 20 1.81 0.57 -25.76
C ILE A 20 0.52 0.70 -26.57
N SER A 21 -0.35 1.66 -26.23
CA SER A 21 -1.63 1.90 -26.92
C SER A 21 -1.45 2.07 -28.43
N GLY A 22 -0.41 2.80 -28.89
CA GLY A 22 -0.12 3.01 -30.31
C GLY A 22 0.20 1.70 -31.04
N PHE A 23 0.98 0.84 -30.40
CA PHE A 23 1.38 -0.46 -30.94
C PHE A 23 0.22 -1.47 -30.97
N LEU A 24 -0.71 -1.42 -30.01
CA LEU A 24 -1.90 -2.28 -29.99
C LEU A 24 -3.07 -1.77 -30.84
N ASN A 25 -3.12 -0.47 -31.18
CA ASN A 25 -4.24 0.14 -31.88
C ASN A 25 -4.27 -0.17 -33.38
N LYS A 26 -5.07 -1.17 -33.79
CA LYS A 26 -5.22 -1.55 -35.22
C LYS A 26 -5.90 -0.47 -36.08
N LYS A 27 -6.62 0.48 -35.47
CA LYS A 27 -7.39 1.51 -36.18
C LYS A 27 -6.58 2.76 -36.51
N SER A 28 -5.33 2.87 -36.05
CA SER A 28 -4.51 4.07 -36.27
C SER A 28 -4.06 4.26 -37.72
N GLY A 29 -4.14 3.21 -38.56
CA GLY A 29 -3.61 3.22 -39.92
C GLY A 29 -2.07 3.18 -40.01
N LEU A 30 -1.38 3.20 -38.86
CA LEU A 30 0.08 3.18 -38.79
C LEU A 30 0.63 1.76 -38.64
N THR A 31 1.78 1.51 -39.27
CA THR A 31 2.53 0.27 -39.08
C THR A 31 3.24 0.27 -37.71
N LEU A 32 3.67 -0.91 -37.26
CA LEU A 32 4.48 -1.03 -36.05
C LEU A 32 5.80 -0.27 -36.19
N GLN A 33 6.44 -0.36 -37.37
CA GLN A 33 7.66 0.39 -37.69
C GLN A 33 7.45 1.90 -37.60
N GLN A 34 6.34 2.42 -38.16
CA GLN A 34 6.03 3.86 -38.09
C GLN A 34 5.79 4.32 -36.64
N ASN A 35 5.13 3.50 -35.81
CA ASN A 35 5.00 3.83 -34.38
C ASN A 35 6.36 3.87 -33.69
N TRP A 36 7.26 2.94 -34.02
CA TRP A 36 8.58 2.81 -33.41
C TRP A 36 9.56 3.91 -33.83
N GLU A 37 9.68 4.17 -35.13
CA GLU A 37 10.69 5.09 -35.68
C GLU A 37 10.26 6.55 -35.67
N LEU A 38 8.95 6.82 -35.68
CA LEU A 38 8.43 8.18 -35.79
C LEU A 38 7.69 8.60 -34.51
N LEU A 39 6.57 7.95 -34.20
CA LEU A 39 5.69 8.44 -33.12
C LEU A 39 6.33 8.34 -31.73
N LEU A 40 7.01 7.24 -31.43
CA LEU A 40 7.60 7.05 -30.11
C LEU A 40 8.70 8.08 -29.83
N PRO A 41 9.68 8.33 -30.73
CA PRO A 41 10.65 9.40 -30.57
C PRO A 41 10.03 10.80 -30.44
N ILE A 42 9.00 11.11 -31.23
CA ILE A 42 8.27 12.39 -31.11
C ILE A 42 7.63 12.51 -29.74
N THR A 43 6.94 11.47 -29.27
CA THR A 43 6.29 11.46 -27.95
C THR A 43 7.29 11.67 -26.83
N ILE A 44 8.44 10.98 -26.89
CA ILE A 44 9.51 11.12 -25.90
C ILE A 44 10.08 12.56 -25.94
N TRP A 45 10.37 13.07 -27.12
CA TRP A 45 10.89 14.43 -27.30
C TRP A 45 9.92 15.48 -26.75
N ASP A 46 8.62 15.35 -27.04
CA ASP A 46 7.61 16.28 -26.57
C ASP A 46 7.51 16.28 -25.04
N VAL A 47 7.54 15.09 -24.41
CA VAL A 47 7.56 14.97 -22.95
C VAL A 47 8.83 15.58 -22.35
N GLU A 48 10.00 15.30 -22.92
CA GLU A 48 11.27 15.84 -22.41
C GLU A 48 11.38 17.36 -22.54
N LYS A 49 10.86 17.93 -23.64
CA LYS A 49 10.98 19.36 -23.94
C LYS A 49 9.90 20.21 -23.30
N PHE A 50 8.67 19.70 -23.21
CA PHE A 50 7.51 20.54 -22.90
C PHE A 50 6.74 20.12 -21.65
N ALA A 51 6.93 18.90 -21.12
CA ALA A 51 6.22 18.50 -19.90
C ALA A 51 6.86 19.10 -18.64
N THR A 52 6.03 19.39 -17.63
CA THR A 52 6.48 19.72 -16.27
C THR A 52 7.07 18.48 -15.59
N GLU A 53 7.73 18.65 -14.45
CA GLU A 53 8.26 17.51 -13.68
C GLU A 53 7.15 16.54 -13.24
N GLU A 54 5.96 17.07 -12.89
CA GLU A 54 4.78 16.25 -12.62
C GLU A 54 4.31 15.52 -13.88
N GLY A 55 4.30 16.21 -15.03
CA GLY A 55 3.96 15.61 -16.31
C GLY A 55 4.89 14.45 -16.70
N LYS A 56 6.19 14.61 -16.50
CA LYS A 56 7.19 13.54 -16.69
C LYS A 56 6.93 12.38 -15.73
N THR A 57 6.63 12.67 -14.46
CA THR A 57 6.31 11.65 -13.45
C THR A 57 5.07 10.85 -13.84
N CYS A 58 4.00 11.52 -14.30
CA CYS A 58 2.79 10.87 -14.81
C CYS A 58 3.11 10.01 -16.04
N PHE A 59 3.88 10.54 -17.00
CA PHE A 59 4.30 9.78 -18.18
C PHE A 59 5.09 8.51 -17.82
N HIS A 60 6.04 8.60 -16.89
CA HIS A 60 6.77 7.43 -16.40
C HIS A 60 5.84 6.43 -15.69
N SER A 61 4.92 6.93 -14.85
CA SER A 61 3.92 6.09 -14.18
C SER A 61 3.03 5.34 -15.17
N ASP A 62 2.57 6.00 -16.23
CA ASP A 62 1.72 5.40 -17.26
C ASP A 62 2.43 4.35 -18.10
N ASN A 63 3.74 4.50 -18.27
CA ASN A 63 4.57 3.53 -18.99
C ASN A 63 5.21 2.46 -18.10
N CYS A 64 4.98 2.50 -16.79
CA CYS A 64 5.45 1.49 -15.85
C CYS A 64 4.44 0.34 -15.72
N VAL A 65 4.05 -0.29 -16.84
CA VAL A 65 3.03 -1.38 -16.84
C VAL A 65 3.63 -2.73 -16.44
N THR A 66 4.84 -3.01 -16.92
CA THR A 66 5.62 -4.23 -16.67
C THR A 66 7.10 -3.87 -16.78
N ASP A 67 7.96 -4.74 -16.27
CA ASP A 67 9.39 -4.66 -16.52
C ASP A 67 9.69 -4.90 -18.01
N ASP A 68 10.82 -4.36 -18.49
CA ASP A 68 11.31 -4.51 -19.86
C ASP A 68 10.31 -4.13 -20.97
N LEU A 69 9.41 -3.17 -20.69
CA LEU A 69 8.33 -2.85 -21.62
C LEU A 69 8.80 -2.50 -23.04
N MET A 70 9.89 -1.72 -23.14
CA MET A 70 10.49 -1.35 -24.43
C MET A 70 10.98 -2.56 -25.23
N LYS A 71 11.46 -3.61 -24.56
CA LYS A 71 11.88 -4.86 -25.19
C LYS A 71 10.68 -5.61 -25.77
N LEU A 72 9.56 -5.65 -25.05
CA LEU A 72 8.33 -6.29 -25.55
C LEU A 72 7.80 -5.58 -26.79
N ILE A 73 7.79 -4.24 -26.78
CA ILE A 73 7.41 -3.44 -27.94
C ILE A 73 8.35 -3.74 -29.11
N LYS A 74 9.66 -3.72 -28.87
CA LYS A 74 10.67 -3.99 -29.91
C LYS A 74 10.51 -5.38 -30.52
N ASN A 75 10.31 -6.43 -29.73
CA ASN A 75 10.07 -7.78 -30.24
C ASN A 75 8.88 -7.84 -31.21
N ALA A 76 7.80 -7.13 -30.89
CA ALA A 76 6.63 -7.07 -31.75
C ALA A 76 6.88 -6.26 -33.03
N VAL A 77 7.67 -5.19 -32.95
CA VAL A 77 8.11 -4.40 -34.12
C VAL A 77 8.98 -5.25 -35.04
N ASP A 78 9.98 -5.93 -34.49
CA ASP A 78 10.90 -6.81 -35.23
C ASP A 78 10.16 -7.97 -35.91
N ALA A 79 9.14 -8.52 -35.24
CA ALA A 79 8.27 -9.56 -35.79
C ALA A 79 7.21 -9.04 -36.78
N GLY A 80 6.96 -7.73 -36.82
CA GLY A 80 5.90 -7.12 -37.62
C GLY A 80 4.47 -7.54 -37.22
N ASP A 81 4.27 -8.17 -36.07
CA ASP A 81 2.97 -8.69 -35.62
C ASP A 81 2.59 -8.15 -34.22
N ARG A 82 1.45 -7.45 -34.17
CA ARG A 82 0.87 -6.88 -32.96
C ARG A 82 0.43 -7.95 -31.95
N ASN A 83 0.11 -9.15 -32.41
CA ASN A 83 -0.29 -10.24 -31.54
C ASN A 83 0.89 -10.75 -30.68
N VAL A 84 2.14 -10.58 -31.14
CA VAL A 84 3.33 -10.88 -30.35
C VAL A 84 3.32 -10.05 -29.07
N LEU A 85 3.12 -8.73 -29.18
CA LEU A 85 3.01 -7.85 -28.01
C LEU A 85 1.87 -8.27 -27.08
N LYS A 86 0.70 -8.61 -27.65
CA LYS A 86 -0.44 -9.05 -26.83
C LYS A 86 -0.12 -10.34 -26.07
N ASN A 87 0.50 -11.31 -26.71
CA ASN A 87 0.86 -12.59 -26.10
C ASN A 87 1.97 -12.43 -25.06
N ASP A 88 2.98 -11.62 -25.36
CA ASP A 88 4.09 -11.32 -24.46
C ASP A 88 3.60 -10.61 -23.18
N LEU A 89 2.64 -9.68 -23.31
CA LEU A 89 2.00 -9.03 -22.17
C LEU A 89 1.29 -10.03 -21.25
N MET A 90 0.69 -11.10 -21.78
CA MET A 90 0.06 -12.16 -20.97
C MET A 90 1.08 -13.07 -20.26
N MET A 91 2.36 -12.98 -20.63
CA MET A 91 3.44 -13.83 -20.14
C MET A 91 4.41 -13.09 -19.20
N VAL A 92 4.07 -11.86 -18.79
CA VAL A 92 4.90 -11.05 -17.89
C VAL A 92 4.95 -11.62 -16.48
N ASN A 93 6.07 -11.41 -15.80
CA ASN A 93 6.24 -11.77 -14.39
C ASN A 93 5.77 -10.64 -13.46
N VAL A 94 5.73 -9.40 -13.95
CA VAL A 94 5.39 -8.21 -13.17
C VAL A 94 4.31 -7.42 -13.89
N LEU A 95 3.22 -7.13 -13.20
CA LEU A 95 2.12 -6.31 -13.72
C LEU A 95 1.79 -5.20 -12.72
N ARG A 96 1.70 -3.97 -13.22
CA ARG A 96 1.37 -2.79 -12.41
C ARG A 96 0.18 -2.06 -13.03
N VAL A 97 -0.89 -1.93 -12.24
CA VAL A 97 -2.15 -1.28 -12.65
C VAL A 97 -2.52 -0.22 -11.62
N ASN A 98 -1.63 0.75 -11.45
CA ASN A 98 -1.69 1.71 -10.36
C ASN A 98 -2.57 2.92 -10.74
N GLY A 99 -3.34 3.45 -9.79
CA GLY A 99 -4.04 4.74 -9.98
C GLY A 99 -5.25 4.69 -10.91
N MET A 100 -5.84 3.52 -11.17
CA MET A 100 -6.83 3.34 -12.24
C MET A 100 -8.29 3.30 -11.75
N GLN A 101 -8.52 3.69 -10.49
CA GLN A 101 -9.83 3.69 -9.84
C GLN A 101 -10.49 2.31 -9.84
N MET A 102 -9.69 1.24 -9.82
CA MET A 102 -10.19 -0.14 -9.78
C MET A 102 -10.92 -0.40 -8.46
N THR A 103 -12.10 -1.00 -8.52
CA THR A 103 -12.92 -1.32 -7.34
C THR A 103 -13.06 -2.81 -7.10
N GLU A 104 -12.87 -3.65 -8.13
CA GLU A 104 -12.97 -5.10 -8.02
C GLU A 104 -12.02 -5.82 -9.00
N LEU A 105 -11.56 -7.01 -8.61
CA LEU A 105 -10.85 -7.92 -9.50
C LEU A 105 -11.84 -8.70 -10.38
N ASP A 106 -11.38 -9.16 -11.54
CA ASP A 106 -12.16 -10.03 -12.42
C ASP A 106 -11.34 -11.22 -12.91
N GLU A 107 -12.01 -12.23 -13.46
CA GLU A 107 -11.42 -13.50 -13.88
C GLU A 107 -10.27 -13.36 -14.90
N THR A 108 -10.18 -12.22 -15.60
CA THR A 108 -9.13 -12.01 -16.61
C THR A 108 -7.73 -11.95 -16.01
N LEU A 109 -7.62 -11.64 -14.72
CA LEU A 109 -6.34 -11.66 -14.01
C LEU A 109 -5.74 -13.09 -13.95
N THR A 110 -6.58 -14.12 -13.97
CA THR A 110 -6.13 -15.54 -13.97
C THR A 110 -5.40 -15.94 -15.26
N GLU A 111 -5.55 -15.17 -16.34
CA GLU A 111 -4.87 -15.43 -17.61
C GLU A 111 -3.35 -15.18 -17.53
N TYR A 112 -2.87 -14.40 -16.55
CA TYR A 112 -1.45 -14.09 -16.35
C TYR A 112 -0.72 -15.21 -15.60
N LYS A 113 -0.56 -16.36 -16.25
CA LYS A 113 -0.07 -17.62 -15.65
C LYS A 113 1.38 -17.61 -15.15
N LYS A 114 2.16 -16.58 -15.48
CA LYS A 114 3.55 -16.42 -15.05
C LYS A 114 3.74 -15.28 -14.04
N LEU A 115 2.65 -14.61 -13.64
CA LEU A 115 2.71 -13.44 -12.81
C LEU A 115 3.24 -13.80 -11.42
N THR A 116 4.33 -13.15 -11.02
CA THR A 116 4.94 -13.29 -9.69
C THR A 116 4.77 -12.03 -8.85
N THR A 117 4.61 -10.87 -9.48
CA THR A 117 4.46 -9.59 -8.79
C THR A 117 3.27 -8.82 -9.37
N LEU A 118 2.35 -8.43 -8.51
CA LEU A 118 1.16 -7.67 -8.88
C LEU A 118 1.09 -6.41 -8.02
N ASN A 119 1.14 -5.26 -8.67
CA ASN A 119 0.98 -3.96 -8.04
C ASN A 119 -0.36 -3.34 -8.45
N LEU A 120 -1.20 -3.09 -7.45
CA LEU A 120 -2.52 -2.50 -7.56
C LEU A 120 -2.63 -1.23 -6.69
N CYS A 121 -1.50 -0.54 -6.47
CA CYS A 121 -1.46 0.62 -5.59
C CYS A 121 -2.30 1.78 -6.13
N GLY A 122 -2.90 2.56 -5.23
CA GLY A 122 -3.64 3.77 -5.61
C GLY A 122 -4.96 3.49 -6.32
N ASN A 123 -5.59 2.34 -6.06
CA ASN A 123 -6.93 2.02 -6.53
C ASN A 123 -7.95 2.22 -5.40
N TRP A 124 -9.19 1.78 -5.61
CA TRP A 124 -10.30 1.89 -4.66
C TRP A 124 -10.81 0.51 -4.23
N LEU A 125 -9.90 -0.45 -4.10
CA LEU A 125 -10.24 -1.81 -3.66
C LEU A 125 -10.60 -1.77 -2.18
N SER A 126 -11.79 -2.26 -1.82
CA SER A 126 -12.21 -2.47 -0.43
C SER A 126 -12.19 -3.95 -0.03
N GLU A 127 -12.34 -4.84 -1.01
CA GLU A 127 -12.31 -6.29 -0.88
C GLU A 127 -11.53 -6.91 -2.04
N LEU A 128 -11.17 -8.18 -1.91
CA LEU A 128 -10.47 -8.95 -2.95
C LEU A 128 -11.16 -10.29 -3.16
N ASP A 129 -11.50 -10.60 -4.40
CA ASP A 129 -11.81 -11.98 -4.80
C ASP A 129 -10.50 -12.71 -5.10
N THR A 130 -10.04 -13.53 -4.17
CA THR A 130 -8.80 -14.30 -4.29
C THR A 130 -8.85 -15.33 -5.41
N ASN A 131 -10.04 -15.74 -5.87
CA ASN A 131 -10.15 -16.66 -7.00
C ASN A 131 -9.62 -16.03 -8.31
N CYS A 132 -9.59 -14.70 -8.38
CA CYS A 132 -9.01 -13.97 -9.50
C CYS A 132 -7.48 -13.88 -9.43
N ILE A 133 -6.85 -14.15 -8.28
CA ILE A 133 -5.41 -13.98 -8.07
C ILE A 133 -4.65 -15.26 -8.51
N PRO A 134 -3.65 -15.15 -9.40
CA PRO A 134 -2.86 -16.29 -9.84
C PRO A 134 -2.08 -16.93 -8.68
N GLN A 135 -2.09 -18.25 -8.58
CA GLN A 135 -1.37 -19.00 -7.55
C GLN A 135 0.16 -18.90 -7.68
N THR A 136 0.67 -18.40 -8.81
CA THR A 136 2.10 -18.13 -9.03
C THR A 136 2.60 -16.86 -8.33
N LEU A 137 1.71 -16.06 -7.76
CA LEU A 137 2.03 -14.77 -7.19
C LEU A 137 2.87 -14.90 -5.92
N LYS A 138 3.94 -14.10 -5.86
CA LYS A 138 4.90 -14.03 -4.74
C LYS A 138 4.88 -12.68 -4.04
N ALA A 139 4.47 -11.62 -4.74
CA ALA A 139 4.36 -10.28 -4.17
C ALA A 139 3.06 -9.60 -4.61
N LEU A 140 2.30 -9.12 -3.63
CA LEU A 140 1.06 -8.39 -3.83
C LEU A 140 1.15 -7.01 -3.14
N GLU A 141 1.10 -5.95 -3.93
CA GLU A 141 1.13 -4.56 -3.46
C GLU A 141 -0.26 -3.92 -3.60
N LEU A 142 -0.89 -3.60 -2.47
CA LEU A 142 -2.23 -3.02 -2.36
C LEU A 142 -2.20 -1.67 -1.63
N HIS A 143 -1.07 -0.97 -1.68
CA HIS A 143 -0.93 0.29 -0.96
C HIS A 143 -1.93 1.36 -1.45
N ASN A 144 -2.38 2.23 -0.56
CA ASN A 144 -3.27 3.34 -0.93
C ASN A 144 -4.55 2.87 -1.61
N ASN A 145 -5.28 1.95 -0.95
CA ASN A 145 -6.60 1.45 -1.33
C ASN A 145 -7.61 1.75 -0.21
N CYS A 146 -8.79 1.13 -0.24
CA CYS A 146 -9.87 1.35 0.72
C CYS A 146 -10.15 0.09 1.56
N ILE A 147 -9.14 -0.76 1.79
CA ILE A 147 -9.29 -2.02 2.52
C ILE A 147 -9.41 -1.71 4.02
N SER A 148 -10.55 -2.05 4.62
CA SER A 148 -10.75 -1.94 6.08
C SER A 148 -10.80 -3.29 6.78
N ASP A 149 -11.03 -4.37 6.04
CA ASP A 149 -11.09 -5.72 6.55
C ASP A 149 -10.39 -6.69 5.59
N ILE A 150 -9.57 -7.56 6.15
CA ILE A 150 -8.79 -8.56 5.41
C ILE A 150 -9.29 -9.99 5.64
N SER A 151 -10.19 -10.19 6.59
CA SER A 151 -10.72 -11.50 6.98
C SER A 151 -11.35 -12.26 5.80
N GLY A 152 -11.94 -11.52 4.84
CA GLY A 152 -12.57 -12.09 3.66
C GLY A 152 -11.61 -12.71 2.63
N PHE A 153 -10.29 -12.45 2.70
CA PHE A 153 -9.37 -12.89 1.64
C PHE A 153 -8.03 -13.47 2.12
N VAL A 154 -7.57 -13.18 3.33
CA VAL A 154 -6.19 -13.55 3.75
C VAL A 154 -5.89 -15.04 3.75
N GLU A 155 -6.85 -15.89 4.15
CA GLU A 155 -6.68 -17.34 4.19
C GLU A 155 -6.60 -17.96 2.78
N SER A 156 -7.18 -17.28 1.80
CA SER A 156 -7.25 -17.72 0.40
C SER A 156 -6.16 -17.11 -0.49
N LEU A 157 -5.22 -16.35 0.10
CA LEU A 157 -4.06 -15.84 -0.64
C LEU A 157 -3.14 -16.99 -1.09
N PRO A 158 -2.40 -16.81 -2.20
CA PRO A 158 -1.49 -17.84 -2.71
C PRO A 158 -0.50 -18.35 -1.67
N PHE A 159 -0.31 -19.67 -1.60
CA PHE A 159 0.56 -20.31 -0.61
C PHE A 159 2.02 -19.80 -0.67
N ASP A 160 2.51 -19.50 -1.88
CA ASP A 160 3.87 -19.02 -2.13
C ASP A 160 4.03 -17.50 -2.02
N LEU A 161 3.02 -16.78 -1.50
CA LEU A 161 3.09 -15.34 -1.30
C LEU A 161 4.14 -15.01 -0.23
N LEU A 162 5.14 -14.21 -0.60
CA LEU A 162 6.27 -13.80 0.23
C LEU A 162 6.14 -12.38 0.76
N TYR A 163 5.47 -11.51 -0.01
CA TYR A 163 5.30 -10.09 0.27
C TYR A 163 3.83 -9.68 0.14
N LEU A 164 3.32 -9.00 1.17
CA LEU A 164 2.00 -8.36 1.16
C LEU A 164 2.13 -6.91 1.63
N GLY A 165 1.79 -5.99 0.74
CA GLY A 165 1.76 -4.54 1.01
C GLY A 165 0.34 -4.05 1.20
N LEU A 166 0.01 -3.56 2.39
CA LEU A 166 -1.29 -3.03 2.80
C LEU A 166 -1.17 -1.61 3.40
N SER A 167 -0.05 -0.93 3.21
CA SER A 167 0.11 0.44 3.73
C SER A 167 -0.92 1.41 3.15
N ARG A 168 -1.26 2.46 3.91
CA ARG A 168 -2.26 3.47 3.51
C ARG A 168 -3.60 2.85 3.14
N ASN A 169 -4.11 1.99 4.01
CA ASN A 169 -5.47 1.48 3.95
C ASN A 169 -6.22 1.94 5.21
N MET A 170 -7.38 1.34 5.49
CA MET A 170 -8.26 1.71 6.60
C MET A 170 -8.30 0.60 7.66
N LEU A 171 -7.19 -0.13 7.85
CA LEU A 171 -7.12 -1.24 8.81
C LEU A 171 -7.08 -0.71 10.24
N THR A 172 -7.84 -1.35 11.13
CA THR A 172 -7.87 -1.05 12.56
C THR A 172 -7.49 -2.30 13.36
N ALA A 173 -7.30 -2.14 14.67
CA ALA A 173 -6.99 -3.27 15.56
C ALA A 173 -8.11 -4.34 15.62
N GLU A 174 -9.35 -4.00 15.25
CA GLU A 174 -10.50 -4.92 15.28
C GLU A 174 -10.50 -5.89 14.09
N ASN A 175 -9.86 -5.53 12.98
CA ASN A 175 -9.85 -6.31 11.74
C ASN A 175 -8.50 -7.00 11.48
N ILE A 176 -7.60 -6.99 12.46
CA ILE A 176 -6.18 -7.37 12.28
C ILE A 176 -5.88 -8.80 12.73
N ASP A 177 -6.76 -9.45 13.52
CA ASP A 177 -6.55 -10.83 14.00
C ASP A 177 -6.41 -11.83 12.84
N ALA A 178 -7.11 -11.56 11.73
CA ALA A 178 -7.05 -12.35 10.51
C ALA A 178 -5.65 -12.41 9.88
N LEU A 179 -4.72 -11.50 10.22
CA LEU A 179 -3.32 -11.59 9.80
C LEU A 179 -2.66 -12.91 10.18
N GLY A 180 -3.11 -13.54 11.26
CA GLY A 180 -2.58 -14.83 11.70
C GLY A 180 -2.89 -15.99 10.74
N HIS A 181 -3.80 -15.79 9.77
CA HIS A 181 -4.15 -16.74 8.73
C HIS A 181 -3.43 -16.47 7.40
N LEU A 182 -2.49 -15.51 7.36
CA LEU A 182 -1.68 -15.28 6.18
C LEU A 182 -0.89 -16.53 5.76
N PRO A 183 -0.56 -16.67 4.46
CA PRO A 183 0.18 -17.82 3.96
C PRO A 183 1.47 -18.10 4.73
N TYR A 184 1.77 -19.39 4.93
CA TYR A 184 2.91 -19.85 5.71
C TYR A 184 4.25 -19.24 5.26
N ASN A 185 4.40 -18.99 3.96
CA ASN A 185 5.64 -18.46 3.36
C ASN A 185 5.77 -16.94 3.44
N ILE A 186 4.82 -16.21 4.04
CA ILE A 186 4.90 -14.75 4.14
C ILE A 186 6.15 -14.33 4.92
N THR A 187 6.94 -13.43 4.33
CA THR A 187 8.22 -12.96 4.89
C THR A 187 8.23 -11.47 5.18
N VAL A 188 7.47 -10.69 4.40
CA VAL A 188 7.39 -9.24 4.51
C VAL A 188 5.93 -8.83 4.54
N LEU A 189 5.56 -8.10 5.59
CA LEU A 189 4.24 -7.53 5.78
C LEU A 189 4.36 -6.03 6.01
N ASP A 190 3.67 -5.26 5.19
CA ASP A 190 3.66 -3.80 5.30
C ASP A 190 2.26 -3.30 5.61
N LEU A 191 2.10 -2.74 6.80
CA LEU A 191 0.87 -2.20 7.37
C LEU A 191 1.03 -0.70 7.71
N ALA A 192 2.06 -0.02 7.18
CA ALA A 192 2.29 1.39 7.49
C ALA A 192 1.08 2.28 7.19
N ASP A 193 0.99 3.43 7.85
CA ASP A 193 -0.03 4.45 7.58
C ASP A 193 -1.47 3.90 7.56
N ASN A 194 -1.83 3.02 8.51
CA ASN A 194 -3.20 2.58 8.76
C ASN A 194 -3.72 3.20 10.08
N ASP A 195 -4.88 2.78 10.57
CA ASP A 195 -5.50 3.27 11.82
C ASP A 195 -5.45 2.22 12.94
N ILE A 196 -4.33 1.49 13.02
CA ILE A 196 -4.14 0.45 14.03
C ILE A 196 -3.78 1.11 15.37
N TYR A 197 -4.73 1.17 16.29
CA TYR A 197 -4.55 1.84 17.59
C TYR A 197 -4.02 0.96 18.72
N ASP A 198 -4.24 -0.36 18.68
CA ASP A 198 -3.75 -1.31 19.69
C ASP A 198 -2.73 -2.26 19.04
N LEU A 199 -1.53 -2.33 19.64
CA LEU A 199 -0.45 -3.20 19.17
C LEU A 199 -0.69 -4.67 19.52
N THR A 200 -1.44 -4.95 20.58
CA THR A 200 -1.57 -6.31 21.15
C THR A 200 -2.15 -7.31 20.16
N PRO A 201 -3.29 -7.04 19.50
CA PRO A 201 -3.87 -7.96 18.51
C PRO A 201 -2.95 -8.19 17.31
N VAL A 202 -2.18 -7.16 16.91
CA VAL A 202 -1.19 -7.28 15.83
C VAL A 202 -0.11 -8.28 16.21
N LEU A 203 0.49 -8.13 17.40
CA LEU A 203 1.56 -9.01 17.85
C LEU A 203 1.07 -10.44 18.03
N ASP A 204 -0.14 -10.63 18.57
CA ASP A 204 -0.73 -11.96 18.73
C ASP A 204 -0.96 -12.63 17.38
N ALA A 205 -1.50 -11.90 16.40
CA ALA A 205 -1.71 -12.40 15.06
C ALA A 205 -0.41 -12.73 14.31
N VAL A 206 0.53 -11.78 14.26
CA VAL A 206 1.78 -11.94 13.51
C VAL A 206 2.78 -12.90 14.17
N SER A 207 2.65 -13.16 15.48
CA SER A 207 3.45 -14.20 16.16
C SER A 207 3.16 -15.62 15.64
N ARG A 208 1.98 -15.84 15.04
CA ARG A 208 1.59 -17.10 14.39
C ARG A 208 2.26 -17.31 13.04
N LEU A 209 2.91 -16.28 12.47
CA LEU A 209 3.55 -16.31 11.16
C LEU A 209 5.03 -16.72 11.29
N PRO A 210 5.39 -17.97 10.95
CA PRO A 210 6.69 -18.52 11.30
C PRO A 210 7.86 -17.97 10.47
N ASN A 211 7.59 -17.45 9.27
CA ASN A 211 8.61 -16.98 8.34
C ASN A 211 8.68 -15.44 8.24
N LEU A 212 7.86 -14.72 9.02
CA LEU A 212 7.84 -13.26 8.99
C LEU A 212 9.18 -12.70 9.49
N CYS A 213 9.86 -11.97 8.60
CA CYS A 213 11.18 -11.40 8.84
C CYS A 213 11.17 -9.88 8.84
N SER A 214 10.19 -9.25 8.17
CA SER A 214 10.06 -7.80 8.07
C SER A 214 8.62 -7.37 8.33
N LEU A 215 8.45 -6.43 9.25
CA LEU A 215 7.17 -5.85 9.61
C LEU A 215 7.29 -4.32 9.57
N GLN A 216 6.31 -3.68 8.94
CA GLN A 216 6.23 -2.23 8.86
C GLN A 216 4.88 -1.78 9.44
N LEU A 217 4.92 -1.00 10.50
CA LEU A 217 3.78 -0.42 11.21
C LEU A 217 3.93 1.10 11.39
N SER A 218 5.00 1.72 10.87
CA SER A 218 5.20 3.16 10.95
C SER A 218 3.97 3.93 10.47
N GLY A 219 3.62 5.02 11.15
CA GLY A 219 2.45 5.83 10.78
C GLY A 219 1.12 5.34 11.38
N ASN A 220 1.11 4.21 12.09
CA ASN A 220 -0.05 3.79 12.90
C ASN A 220 0.00 4.39 14.32
N PRO A 221 -1.14 4.65 14.97
CA PRO A 221 -1.15 5.11 16.37
C PRO A 221 -0.45 4.12 17.33
N CYS A 222 -0.53 2.80 17.09
CA CYS A 222 0.13 1.79 17.91
C CYS A 222 1.67 1.88 17.88
N ALA A 223 2.25 2.46 16.82
CA ALA A 223 3.69 2.64 16.69
C ALA A 223 4.26 3.75 17.60
N LEU A 224 3.38 4.56 18.23
CA LEU A 224 3.77 5.67 19.10
C LEU A 224 3.88 5.27 20.57
N CYS A 225 3.40 4.08 20.96
CA CYS A 225 3.41 3.65 22.35
C CYS A 225 4.84 3.40 22.87
N SER A 226 5.08 3.67 24.16
CA SER A 226 6.42 3.56 24.78
C SER A 226 6.99 2.13 24.69
N GLY A 227 6.10 1.14 24.76
CA GLY A 227 6.42 -0.28 24.70
C GLY A 227 6.58 -0.83 23.28
N TYR A 228 6.41 -0.03 22.22
CA TYR A 228 6.30 -0.51 20.84
C TYR A 228 7.46 -1.42 20.42
N ALA A 229 8.68 -0.87 20.33
CA ALA A 229 9.84 -1.60 19.87
C ALA A 229 10.17 -2.80 20.78
N ARG A 230 10.12 -2.59 22.11
CA ARG A 230 10.39 -3.64 23.11
C ARG A 230 9.44 -4.82 22.96
N SER A 231 8.15 -4.56 22.78
CA SER A 231 7.11 -5.60 22.67
C SER A 231 7.23 -6.36 21.36
N CYS A 232 7.51 -5.66 20.26
CA CYS A 232 7.83 -6.29 18.98
C CYS A 232 9.03 -7.24 19.12
N PHE A 233 10.12 -6.81 19.75
CA PHE A 233 11.32 -7.64 19.89
C PHE A 233 11.14 -8.84 20.82
N LEU A 234 10.34 -8.70 21.87
CA LEU A 234 10.03 -9.78 22.81
C LEU A 234 9.14 -10.85 22.17
N LYS A 235 8.05 -10.45 21.51
CA LYS A 235 7.08 -11.40 20.93
C LYS A 235 7.55 -11.96 19.57
N LEU A 236 8.27 -11.17 18.77
CA LEU A 236 8.65 -11.52 17.38
C LEU A 236 10.16 -11.79 17.27
N ASN A 237 10.62 -12.86 17.92
CA ASN A 237 12.03 -13.25 17.96
C ASN A 237 12.68 -13.59 16.60
N ARG A 238 11.88 -13.84 15.55
CA ARG A 238 12.36 -14.10 14.18
C ARG A 238 12.49 -12.84 13.33
N LEU A 239 11.92 -11.73 13.80
CA LEU A 239 11.91 -10.47 13.08
C LEU A 239 13.34 -9.93 12.94
N LYS A 240 13.68 -9.52 11.71
CA LYS A 240 14.98 -8.95 11.34
C LYS A 240 14.87 -7.46 11.02
N TRP A 241 13.70 -7.01 10.60
CA TRP A 241 13.42 -5.63 10.22
C TRP A 241 12.10 -5.17 10.83
N LEU A 242 12.14 -4.03 11.51
CA LEU A 242 10.97 -3.32 12.02
C LEU A 242 11.04 -1.88 11.51
N ASP A 243 9.99 -1.42 10.84
CA ASP A 243 9.86 -0.04 10.34
C ASP A 243 11.08 0.45 9.54
N SER A 244 11.55 -0.38 8.60
CA SER A 244 12.74 -0.12 7.77
C SER A 244 14.08 -0.02 8.54
N ARG A 245 14.08 -0.34 9.83
CA ARG A 245 15.30 -0.48 10.65
C ARG A 245 15.63 -1.94 10.86
N LYS A 246 16.91 -2.29 10.62
CA LYS A 246 17.44 -3.61 10.97
C LYS A 246 17.49 -3.75 12.49
N ILE A 247 16.96 -4.86 13.01
CA ILE A 247 17.03 -5.22 14.41
C ILE A 247 18.40 -5.86 14.66
N LEU A 248 19.14 -5.29 15.60
CA LEU A 248 20.42 -5.84 16.06
C LEU A 248 20.20 -6.72 17.29
N ASP A 249 21.13 -7.64 17.56
CA ASP A 249 21.05 -8.49 18.75
C ASP A 249 21.10 -7.66 20.05
N SER A 250 21.77 -6.50 20.02
CA SER A 250 21.80 -5.54 21.14
C SER A 250 20.47 -4.81 21.38
N ASP A 251 19.58 -4.75 20.38
CA ASP A 251 18.25 -4.14 20.53
C ASP A 251 17.31 -5.08 21.30
N ARG A 252 17.61 -6.39 21.33
CA ARG A 252 16.75 -7.38 21.98
C ARG A 252 16.99 -7.35 23.50
N PRO A 253 15.91 -7.24 24.29
CA PRO A 253 16.05 -7.21 25.74
C PRO A 253 16.63 -8.53 26.26
N LEU A 254 17.64 -8.42 27.14
CA LEU A 254 18.33 -9.56 27.76
C LEU A 254 17.45 -10.30 28.78
N GLU A 255 16.50 -9.59 29.39
CA GLU A 255 15.57 -10.12 30.39
C GLU A 255 14.13 -10.00 29.92
N PHE A 256 13.36 -11.06 30.15
CA PHE A 256 11.92 -11.06 29.93
C PHE A 256 11.25 -10.32 31.10
N THR A 257 11.07 -9.01 30.94
CA THR A 257 10.14 -8.24 31.79
C THR A 257 8.82 -8.13 31.04
N GLU A 258 7.72 -8.50 31.69
CA GLU A 258 6.38 -8.26 31.17
C GLU A 258 6.20 -6.75 30.92
N VAL A 259 5.76 -6.41 29.71
CA VAL A 259 5.45 -5.03 29.34
C VAL A 259 4.12 -4.66 30.00
N HIS A 260 4.08 -3.54 30.72
CA HIS A 260 2.85 -3.10 31.38
C HIS A 260 1.80 -2.75 30.31
N PRO A 261 0.51 -3.12 30.46
CA PRO A 261 -0.52 -2.82 29.46
C PRO A 261 -0.62 -1.34 29.07
N ASP A 262 -0.30 -0.43 30.00
CA ASP A 262 -0.31 1.01 29.73
C ASP A 262 0.78 1.43 28.74
N ASP A 263 1.92 0.73 28.70
CA ASP A 263 3.01 1.01 27.74
C ASP A 263 2.60 0.67 26.29
N LEU A 264 1.56 -0.14 26.11
CA LEU A 264 1.01 -0.53 24.81
C LEU A 264 -0.18 0.33 24.37
N ARG A 265 -0.79 1.06 25.31
CA ARG A 265 -2.05 1.81 25.08
C ARG A 265 -1.88 3.32 25.16
N SER A 266 -0.90 3.80 25.92
CA SER A 266 -0.77 5.22 26.23
C SER A 266 0.43 5.82 25.50
N THR A 267 0.15 6.80 24.65
CA THR A 267 1.17 7.74 24.17
C THR A 267 0.90 9.08 24.83
N TYR A 268 1.85 9.58 25.61
CA TYR A 268 1.73 10.87 26.27
C TYR A 268 2.27 11.98 25.37
N PHE A 269 1.41 12.89 24.95
CA PHE A 269 1.82 14.17 24.38
C PHE A 269 1.91 15.20 25.51
N PHE A 270 3.14 15.59 25.86
CA PHE A 270 3.36 16.63 26.86
C PHE A 270 3.28 18.01 26.21
N PHE A 271 2.20 18.75 26.50
CA PHE A 271 2.07 20.15 26.12
C PHE A 271 2.49 21.03 27.29
N THR A 272 3.61 21.74 27.16
CA THR A 272 4.01 22.74 28.16
C THR A 272 3.36 24.08 27.82
N VAL A 273 2.40 24.51 28.64
CA VAL A 273 1.79 25.84 28.53
C VAL A 273 2.62 26.83 29.34
N PHE A 274 3.54 27.53 28.69
CA PHE A 274 4.50 28.42 29.37
C PHE A 274 3.87 29.70 29.94
N ARG A 275 2.68 30.10 29.48
CA ARG A 275 2.01 31.32 29.95
C ARG A 275 0.49 31.28 29.73
N ILE A 276 -0.27 31.42 30.82
CA ILE A 276 -1.72 31.68 30.80
C ILE A 276 -1.91 33.06 31.44
N VAL A 277 -2.51 34.01 30.71
CA VAL A 277 -2.73 35.38 31.18
C VAL A 277 -4.23 35.65 31.31
N SER A 278 -4.63 36.44 32.31
CA SER A 278 -6.01 36.93 32.49
C SER A 278 -7.07 35.85 32.74
N CYS A 279 -6.71 34.69 33.29
CA CYS A 279 -7.70 33.69 33.69
C CYS A 279 -8.46 34.17 34.96
N PRO A 280 -9.80 34.27 34.94
CA PRO A 280 -10.57 34.74 36.10
C PRO A 280 -10.48 33.75 37.27
N GLN A 281 -10.61 34.24 38.50
CA GLN A 281 -10.65 33.38 39.69
C GLN A 281 -11.90 32.49 39.67
N PRO A 282 -11.81 31.22 40.09
CA PRO A 282 -12.97 30.34 40.17
C PRO A 282 -14.03 30.87 41.13
N PRO A 283 -15.33 30.62 40.88
CA PRO A 283 -16.38 31.10 41.75
C PRO A 283 -16.31 30.31 43.06
N LYS A 284 -16.79 30.90 44.15
CA LYS A 284 -16.82 30.20 45.44
C LYS A 284 -17.62 28.89 45.32
N PRO A 285 -17.14 27.76 45.88
CA PRO A 285 -17.76 26.44 45.73
C PRO A 285 -19.23 26.39 46.17
N GLU A 286 -19.63 27.27 47.09
CA GLU A 286 -21.01 27.46 47.59
C GLU A 286 -22.02 27.90 46.52
N LYS A 287 -21.56 28.39 45.35
CA LYS A 287 -22.44 28.84 44.25
C LYS A 287 -22.71 27.77 43.18
N GLY A 288 -22.29 26.52 43.40
CA GLY A 288 -22.59 25.41 42.49
C GLY A 288 -22.01 25.54 41.08
N ALA A 289 -20.99 26.39 40.89
CA ALA A 289 -20.43 26.65 39.57
C ALA A 289 -19.26 25.71 39.26
N SER A 290 -19.40 24.88 38.23
CA SER A 290 -18.27 24.19 37.59
C SER A 290 -17.67 25.10 36.53
N MET A 291 -16.61 25.85 36.85
CA MET A 291 -15.88 26.54 35.78
C MET A 291 -14.97 25.53 35.09
N SER A 292 -15.41 25.01 33.94
CA SER A 292 -14.53 24.30 33.02
C SER A 292 -13.88 25.33 32.08
N PHE A 293 -12.56 25.29 31.95
CA PHE A 293 -11.90 25.93 30.82
C PHE A 293 -11.72 24.86 29.74
N HIS A 294 -12.29 25.12 28.57
CA HIS A 294 -12.15 24.26 27.41
C HIS A 294 -10.85 24.63 26.69
N VAL A 295 -9.96 23.67 26.50
CA VAL A 295 -8.75 23.83 25.68
C VAL A 295 -8.96 23.00 24.43
N GLU A 296 -9.16 23.67 23.30
CA GLU A 296 -9.23 23.03 22.00
C GLU A 296 -7.84 23.13 21.34
N LEU A 297 -7.24 21.98 21.02
CA LEU A 297 -5.94 21.88 20.38
C LEU A 297 -6.15 21.46 18.93
N GLU A 298 -6.02 22.42 18.00
CA GLU A 298 -5.87 22.09 16.58
C GLU A 298 -4.41 21.67 16.36
N LEU A 299 -4.18 20.46 15.86
CA LEU A 299 -2.86 19.90 15.56
C LEU A 299 -2.72 19.73 14.04
N PRO A 300 -2.36 20.78 13.28
CA PRO A 300 -2.42 20.78 11.82
C PRO A 300 -1.55 19.69 11.18
N LEU A 301 -0.49 19.26 11.85
CA LEU A 301 0.41 18.19 11.37
C LEU A 301 -0.20 16.79 11.48
N LEU A 302 -1.17 16.58 12.37
CA LEU A 302 -2.01 15.37 12.40
C LEU A 302 -3.21 15.49 11.43
N ASP A 303 -3.54 16.71 11.02
CA ASP A 303 -4.67 17.02 10.14
C ASP A 303 -4.32 16.94 8.63
N VAL A 304 -3.03 16.98 8.26
CA VAL A 304 -2.60 16.83 6.85
C VAL A 304 -3.02 15.47 6.26
N VAL A 305 -3.08 14.43 7.09
CA VAL A 305 -3.52 13.08 6.67
C VAL A 305 -5.04 13.05 6.43
N ARG A 306 -5.82 13.82 7.22
CA ARG A 306 -7.29 13.83 7.15
C ARG A 306 -7.83 14.77 6.07
N ARG A 307 -7.20 15.92 5.82
CA ARG A 307 -7.64 16.89 4.80
C ARG A 307 -7.34 16.50 3.35
N LYS A 308 -6.61 15.40 3.09
CA LYS A 308 -6.52 14.83 1.73
C LYS A 308 -7.71 13.93 1.36
N PHE A 309 -8.60 13.64 2.32
CA PHE A 309 -9.75 12.74 2.16
C PHE A 309 -11.13 13.44 2.32
N LEU A 310 -11.18 14.75 2.55
CA LEU A 310 -12.36 15.59 2.36
C LEU A 310 -12.18 16.46 1.12
#